data_AF-A0A258ZTN3-F1
#
_entry.id   AF-A0A258ZTN3-F1
#
_cell.length_a   1.000
_cell.length_b   1.000
_cell.length_c   1.000
_cell.angle_alpha   90.00
_cell.angle_beta   90.00
_cell.angle_gamma   90.00
#
_symmetry.space_group_name_H-M   'P 1'
#
loop_
_entity.id
_entity.type
_entity.pdbx_description
1 polymer ?
#
loop_
_entity_poly.entity_id
_entity_poly.type
_entity_poly.pdbx_seq_one_letter_code
_entity_poly.pdbx_strand_id
1 'polypeptide(L)' 'MQTLEVSLGDRSYPIHIGKGLLTQADLILPHLKRKQVAIVSNTTVAPLYMETLVNTLTQAGVSVIQIILPDG' A
#
# COMPACT_ATOMS: atom_id res chain seq x y z
N MET A 1 -14.32 1.94 -8.97
CA MET A 1 -13.20 2.70 -8.39
C MET A 1 -13.39 4.15 -8.79
N GLN A 2 -13.28 5.09 -7.86
CA GLN A 2 -13.27 6.52 -8.10
C GLN A 2 -11.88 7.05 -7.74
N THR A 3 -11.39 8.05 -8.48
CA THR A 3 -10.11 8.70 -8.20
C THR A 3 -10.35 10.19 -7.97
N LEU A 4 -9.82 10.71 -6.87
CA LEU A 4 -9.78 12.13 -6.57
C LEU A 4 -8.34 12.62 -6.67
N GLU A 5 -8.09 13.60 -7.55
CA GLU A 5 -6.79 14.24 -7.65
C GLU A 5 -6.69 15.39 -6.65
N VAL A 6 -5.75 15.29 -5.71
CA VAL A 6 -5.50 16.36 -4.74
C VAL A 6 -4.40 17.26 -5.29
N SER A 7 -4.76 18.50 -5.64
CA SER A 7 -3.86 19.47 -6.26
C SER A 7 -3.02 20.20 -5.20
N LEU A 8 -1.74 19.84 -5.08
CA LEU A 8 -0.75 20.43 -4.15
C LEU A 8 0.53 20.89 -4.88
N GLY A 9 0.42 21.26 -6.15
CA GLY A 9 1.57 21.56 -7.02
C GLY A 9 2.44 20.32 -7.23
N ASP A 10 3.74 20.43 -6.94
CA ASP A 10 4.72 19.33 -7.08
C ASP A 10 4.44 18.11 -6.18
N ARG A 11 3.53 18.25 -5.21
CA ARG A 11 3.11 17.19 -4.29
C ARG A 11 1.71 16.67 -4.56
N SER A 12 1.15 16.95 -5.74
CA SER A 12 -0.17 16.45 -6.10
C SER A 12 -0.17 14.91 -6.12
N TYR A 13 -1.24 14.29 -5.64
CA TYR A 13 -1.36 12.83 -5.59
C TYR A 13 -2.82 12.35 -5.76
N PRO A 14 -3.02 11.15 -6.32
CA PRO A 14 -4.33 10.56 -6.45
C PRO A 14 -4.79 9.88 -5.15
N ILE A 15 -6.09 9.97 -4.85
CA ILE A 15 -6.77 9.14 -3.85
C ILE A 15 -7.70 8.18 -4.60
N HIS A 16 -7.41 6.88 -4.55
CA HIS A 16 -8.25 5.85 -5.13
C HIS A 16 -9.23 5.28 -4.10
N ILE A 17 -10.52 5.27 -4.41
CA ILE A 17 -11.60 4.79 -3.54
C ILE A 17 -12.37 3.67 -4.24
N GLY A 18 -12.46 2.51 -3.60
CA GLY A 18 -13.08 1.33 -4.18
C GLY A 18 -12.97 0.10 -3.28
N LYS A 19 -13.63 -0.98 -3.71
CA LYS A 19 -13.54 -2.29 -3.03
C LYS A 19 -12.35 -3.08 -3.58
N GLY A 20 -11.67 -3.82 -2.70
CA GLY A 20 -10.59 -4.73 -3.09
C GLY A 20 -9.37 -4.06 -3.72
N LEU A 21 -9.06 -2.82 -3.35
CA LEU A 21 -7.91 -2.11 -3.93
C LEU A 21 -6.56 -2.65 -3.43
N LEU A 22 -6.52 -3.27 -2.24
CA LEU A 22 -5.28 -3.85 -1.69
C LEU A 22 -4.72 -5.01 -2.52
N THR A 23 -5.55 -5.64 -3.36
CA THR A 23 -5.13 -6.71 -4.28
C THR A 23 -4.73 -6.21 -5.67
N GLN A 24 -4.68 -4.89 -5.88
CA GLN A 24 -4.34 -4.27 -7.16
C GLN A 24 -2.95 -3.63 -7.10
N ALA A 25 -1.91 -4.44 -7.30
CA ALA A 25 -0.52 -3.99 -7.24
C ALA A 25 -0.22 -2.80 -8.17
N ASP A 26 -0.87 -2.74 -9.33
CA ASP A 26 -0.66 -1.69 -10.36
C ASP A 26 -0.98 -0.28 -9.87
N LEU A 27 -1.78 -0.12 -8.79
CA LEU A 27 -2.02 1.18 -8.17
C LEU A 27 -0.82 1.66 -7.35
N ILE A 28 0.02 0.74 -6.87
CA ILE A 28 1.15 1.03 -5.98
C ILE A 28 2.47 1.07 -6.78
N LEU A 29 2.66 0.13 -7.70
CA LEU A 29 3.92 -0.06 -8.43
C LEU A 29 4.49 1.22 -9.11
N PRO A 30 3.68 2.07 -9.77
CA PRO A 30 4.19 3.29 -10.41
C PRO A 30 4.85 4.27 -9.45
N HIS A 31 4.48 4.21 -8.17
CA HIS A 31 4.97 5.10 -7.11
C HIS A 31 6.23 4.57 -6.44
N LEU A 32 6.66 3.34 -6.75
CA LEU A 32 7.84 2.72 -6.17
C LEU A 32 9.07 2.97 -7.03
N LYS A 33 10.03 3.75 -6.51
CA LYS A 33 11.35 3.95 -7.17
C LYS A 33 12.17 2.65 -7.25
N ARG A 34 11.90 1.69 -6.37
CA ARG A 34 12.57 0.39 -6.27
C ARG A 34 11.55 -0.66 -5.81
N LYS A 35 11.76 -1.92 -6.23
CA LYS A 35 10.93 -3.06 -5.80
C LYS A 35 11.29 -3.56 -4.40
N GLN A 36 11.43 -2.65 -3.44
CA GLN A 36 11.68 -2.95 -2.03
C GLN A 36 10.97 -1.94 -1.15
N VAL A 37 10.14 -2.43 -0.22
CA VAL A 37 9.31 -1.60 0.66
C VAL A 37 9.28 -2.14 2.08
N ALA A 38 9.02 -1.25 3.04
CA ALA A 38 8.63 -1.61 4.39
C ALA A 38 7.15 -1.28 4.58
N ILE A 39 6.36 -2.23 5.07
CA ILE A 39 4.97 -2.02 5.48
C ILE A 39 4.94 -1.91 6.99
N VAL A 40 4.42 -0.78 7.47
CA VAL A 40 4.30 -0.48 8.90
C VAL A 40 2.83 -0.48 9.29
N SER A 41 2.46 -1.22 10.33
CA SER A 41 1.10 -1.27 10.88
C SER A 41 1.14 -1.54 12.38
N ASN A 42 0.02 -1.34 13.07
CA ASN A 42 -0.12 -1.71 14.47
C ASN A 42 -0.54 -3.19 14.65
N THR A 43 -0.50 -3.67 15.89
CA THR A 43 -0.90 -5.04 16.29
C THR A 43 -2.36 -5.37 16.01
N THR A 44 -3.23 -4.36 15.92
CA THR A 44 -4.68 -4.54 15.70
C THR A 44 -5.03 -4.70 14.22
N VAL A 45 -4.41 -3.89 13.35
CA VAL A 45 -4.71 -3.81 11.91
C VAL A 45 -3.88 -4.82 11.11
N ALA A 46 -2.67 -5.15 11.56
CA ALA A 46 -1.80 -6.06 10.82
C ALA A 46 -2.44 -7.43 10.56
N PRO A 47 -3.06 -8.13 11.55
CA PRO A 47 -3.70 -9.43 11.32
C PRO A 47 -4.86 -9.38 10.31
N LEU A 48 -5.46 -8.21 10.09
CA LEU A 48 -6.64 -8.06 9.23
C LEU A 48 -6.27 -7.84 7.75
N TYR A 49 -5.17 -7.14 7.47
CA TYR A 49 -4.88 -6.65 6.11
C TYR A 49 -3.44 -6.87 5.64
N MET A 50 -2.49 -7.06 6.56
CA MET A 50 -1.06 -7.13 6.22
C MET A 50 -0.78 -8.23 5.21
N GLU A 51 -1.28 -9.44 5.46
CA GLU A 51 -1.04 -10.60 4.61
C GLU A 51 -1.53 -10.36 3.17
N THR A 52 -2.71 -9.75 3.01
CA THR A 52 -3.28 -9.47 1.68
C THR A 52 -2.37 -8.52 0.89
N LEU A 53 -1.89 -7.45 1.52
CA LEU A 53 -1.02 -6.47 0.85
C LEU A 53 0.37 -7.04 0.58
N VAL A 54 0.95 -7.78 1.53
CA VAL A 54 2.24 -8.46 1.38
C VAL A 54 2.18 -9.41 0.19
N ASN A 55 1.17 -10.29 0.14
CA ASN A 55 1.00 -11.25 -0.94
C ASN A 55 0.84 -10.58 -2.30
N THR A 56 0.08 -9.48 -2.36
CA THR A 56 -0.13 -8.71 -3.59
C THR A 56 1.18 -8.12 -4.11
N LEU A 57 1.99 -7.54 -3.21
CA LEU A 57 3.25 -6.90 -3.59
C LEU A 57 4.35 -7.92 -3.91
N THR A 58 4.44 -9.02 -3.17
CA THR A 58 5.43 -10.08 -3.44
C THR A 58 5.15 -10.79 -4.75
N GLN A 59 3.88 -11.04 -5.11
CA GLN A 59 3.50 -11.57 -6.43
C GLN A 59 3.88 -10.62 -7.58
N ALA A 60 3.88 -9.30 -7.34
CA ALA A 60 4.38 -8.30 -8.28
C ALA A 60 5.92 -8.16 -8.31
N GLY A 61 6.63 -9.02 -7.57
CA GLY A 61 8.09 -9.06 -7.48
C GLY A 61 8.68 -7.97 -6.57
N VAL A 62 7.90 -7.43 -5.64
CA VAL A 62 8.37 -6.46 -4.64
C VAL A 62 8.85 -7.19 -3.39
N SER A 63 10.06 -6.90 -2.94
CA SER A 63 10.56 -7.34 -1.63
C SER A 63 9.89 -6.54 -0.52
N VAL A 64 9.31 -7.23 0.46
CA VAL A 64 8.53 -6.59 1.53
C VAL A 64 9.12 -6.93 2.90
N ILE A 65 9.37 -5.91 3.70
CA ILE A 65 9.68 -6.02 5.13
C ILE A 65 8.43 -5.60 5.91
N GLN A 66 8.01 -6.42 6.88
CA GLN A 66 6.86 -6.12 7.73
C GLN A 66 7.35 -5.58 9.08
N ILE A 67 6.76 -4.48 9.55
CA ILE A 67 7.04 -3.87 10.84
C ILE A 67 5.72 -3.71 11.57
N ILE A 68 5.55 -4.43 12.68
CA ILE A 68 4.36 -4.39 13.52
C ILE A 68 4.70 -3.69 14.82
N LEU A 69 3.98 -2.61 15.10
CA LEU A 69 4.13 -1.80 16.32
C LEU A 69 2.95 -2.05 17.27
N PRO A 70 3.10 -1.85 18.59
CA PRO A 70 1.95 -1.82 19.50
C PRO A 70 0.90 -0.81 19.05
N ASP A 71 -0.37 -1.10 19.32
CA ASP A 71 -1.44 -0.11 19.14
C ASP A 71 -1.43 0.89 20.32
N GLY A 72 -1.53 2.19 20.03
CA GLY A 72 -1.48 3.27 21.02
C GLY A 72 -0.58 4.44 20.66
#